data_AF-A0A3S6PB10-F1
#
_entry.id   AF-A0A3S6PB10-F1
#
_cell.length_a   1.000
_cell.length_b   1.000
_cell.length_c   1.000
_cell.angle_alpha   90.00
_cell.angle_beta   90.00
_cell.angle_gamma   90.00
#
_symmetry.space_group_name_H-M   'P 1'
#
loop_
_entity.id
_entity.type
_entity.pdbx_description
1 polymer ?
#
loop_
_entity_poly.entity_id
_entity_poly.type
_entity_poly.pdbx_seq_one_letter_code
_entity_poly.pdbx_strand_id
1 'polypeptide(L)'
;MVIPPIDWVRTEHGKADSGGYLLSEFTNVSYQGFLDKKSFQLHEHNLHLKTVTSLNNLQKCKFAINTRMVAFVVKFGKELTESEKLLITDKWLEPNKDLVLNVNKKWAKIFNSATEVRRSIYKELAANKQQTMRNQEVLRIAKLYSDKTIYWRAVFDFRGRVYRIGNLNIQMDEFVRSLIFK
;
A
#
# COMPACT_ATOMS: atom_id res chain seq x y z
N MET A 1 -7.01 -10.51 3.77
CA MET A 1 -7.68 -11.47 4.68
C MET A 1 -7.80 -12.81 3.98
N VAL A 2 -7.75 -13.94 4.70
CA VAL A 2 -7.92 -15.29 4.11
C VAL A 2 -9.35 -15.83 4.21
N ILE A 3 -10.20 -15.11 4.91
CA ILE A 3 -11.65 -15.33 5.00
C ILE A 3 -12.37 -14.11 4.41
N PRO A 4 -13.59 -14.29 3.87
CA PRO A 4 -14.41 -13.17 3.43
C PRO A 4 -14.58 -12.11 4.52
N PRO A 5 -14.49 -10.81 4.20
CA PRO A 5 -14.72 -9.74 5.16
C PRO A 5 -16.17 -9.77 5.67
N ILE A 6 -16.39 -9.35 6.93
CA ILE A 6 -17.73 -9.21 7.48
C ILE A 6 -18.47 -8.13 6.71
N ASP A 7 -19.75 -8.37 6.42
CA ASP A 7 -20.61 -7.37 5.80
C ASP A 7 -20.70 -6.13 6.68
N TRP A 8 -20.60 -4.97 6.04
CA TRP A 8 -20.95 -3.71 6.64
C TRP A 8 -22.44 -3.72 6.96
N VAL A 9 -22.76 -3.56 8.24
CA VAL A 9 -24.13 -3.46 8.74
C VAL A 9 -24.31 -2.10 9.41
N ARG A 10 -25.38 -1.40 9.04
CA ARG A 10 -25.83 -0.19 9.73
C ARG A 10 -26.57 -0.59 10.99
N THR A 11 -26.04 -0.23 12.15
CA THR A 11 -26.76 -0.38 13.42
C THR A 11 -27.81 0.71 13.54
N GLU A 12 -28.94 0.37 14.18
CA GLU A 12 -29.95 1.37 14.52
C GLU A 12 -29.30 2.46 15.40
N HIS A 13 -29.66 3.72 15.14
CA HIS A 13 -29.18 4.94 15.82
C HIS A 13 -27.87 5.59 15.35
N GLY A 14 -27.35 5.30 14.14
CA GLY A 14 -26.24 6.09 13.57
C GLY A 14 -25.01 6.09 14.47
N LYS A 15 -24.76 4.95 15.11
CA LYS A 15 -23.64 4.77 16.02
C LYS A 15 -22.92 3.49 15.63
N ALA A 16 -21.98 3.69 14.72
CA ALA A 16 -20.97 2.74 14.27
C ALA A 16 -21.49 1.60 13.38
N ASP A 17 -21.15 1.69 12.10
CA ASP A 17 -21.17 0.56 11.19
C ASP A 17 -20.10 -0.45 11.62
N SER A 18 -20.50 -1.68 11.90
CA SER A 18 -19.58 -2.80 12.12
C SER A 18 -19.39 -3.54 10.79
N GLY A 19 -18.15 -3.90 10.46
CA GLY A 19 -17.86 -4.60 9.21
C GLY A 19 -16.38 -4.67 8.86
N GLY A 20 -16.08 -5.47 7.84
CA GLY A 20 -14.73 -5.66 7.34
C GLY A 20 -13.94 -6.71 8.12
N TYR A 21 -13.39 -6.38 9.29
CA TYR A 21 -12.58 -7.31 10.09
C TYR A 21 -13.43 -8.16 11.03
N LEU A 22 -12.97 -9.39 11.29
CA LEU A 22 -13.64 -10.33 12.20
C LEU A 22 -13.45 -9.96 13.68
N LEU A 23 -12.25 -9.51 14.04
CA LEU A 23 -11.91 -9.19 15.43
C LEU A 23 -12.24 -7.72 15.72
N SER A 24 -12.96 -7.49 16.82
CA SER A 24 -13.39 -6.17 17.31
C SER A 24 -12.24 -5.22 17.65
N GLU A 25 -11.03 -5.75 17.86
CA GLU A 25 -9.85 -4.93 18.12
C GLU A 25 -9.43 -4.10 16.88
N PHE A 26 -9.86 -4.54 15.69
CA PHE A 26 -9.61 -3.83 14.42
C PHE A 26 -10.85 -3.08 13.90
N THR A 27 -11.94 -2.99 14.68
CA THR A 27 -13.19 -2.31 14.27
C THR A 27 -13.18 -0.80 14.49
N ASN A 28 -12.09 -0.23 15.03
CA ASN A 28 -11.91 1.23 15.07
C ASN A 28 -11.64 1.86 13.70
N VAL A 29 -11.52 1.05 12.65
CA VAL A 29 -11.56 1.53 11.27
C VAL A 29 -13.03 1.58 10.87
N SER A 30 -13.61 2.77 10.72
CA SER A 30 -14.96 2.91 10.15
C SER A 30 -14.92 2.63 8.65
N TYR A 31 -16.08 2.53 7.99
CA TYR A 31 -16.13 2.44 6.53
C TYR A 31 -15.66 3.75 5.87
N GLN A 32 -15.34 4.81 6.63
CA GLN A 32 -14.70 6.03 6.16
C GLN A 32 -13.32 6.17 6.78
N GLY A 33 -12.27 5.94 5.99
CA GLY A 33 -10.90 6.07 6.49
C GLY A 33 -10.68 7.37 7.28
N PHE A 34 -10.08 7.26 8.48
CA PHE A 34 -9.73 8.33 9.42
C PHE A 34 -10.35 9.70 9.13
N LEU A 35 -11.62 9.88 9.49
CA LEU A 35 -12.25 11.19 9.58
C LEU A 35 -12.24 11.68 11.03
N ASP A 36 -12.13 13.00 11.20
CA ASP A 36 -12.45 13.60 12.49
C ASP A 36 -13.93 13.34 12.83
N LYS A 37 -14.27 13.29 14.12
CA LYS A 37 -15.62 12.91 14.59
C LYS A 37 -16.73 13.78 13.96
N LYS A 38 -16.41 15.04 13.63
CA LYS A 38 -17.35 16.00 13.04
C LYS A 38 -17.66 15.69 11.58
N SER A 39 -16.67 15.30 10.78
CA SER A 39 -16.88 14.91 9.38
C SER A 39 -17.62 13.58 9.25
N PHE A 40 -17.46 12.68 10.22
CA PHE A 40 -18.19 11.42 10.28
C PHE A 40 -19.71 11.63 10.43
N GLN A 41 -20.12 12.51 11.35
CA GLN A 41 -21.54 12.82 11.61
C GLN A 41 -22.26 13.45 10.41
N LEU A 42 -21.59 14.31 9.65
CA LEU A 42 -22.14 14.94 8.44
C LEU A 42 -22.40 13.92 7.31
N HIS A 43 -21.64 12.83 7.29
CA HIS A 43 -21.72 11.83 6.23
C HIS A 43 -22.78 10.75 6.49
N GLU A 44 -23.00 10.38 7.75
CA GLU A 44 -24.07 9.45 8.15
C GLU A 44 -25.47 9.89 7.70
N HIS A 45 -25.68 11.21 7.55
CA HIS A 45 -26.94 11.76 7.04
C HIS A 45 -27.15 11.54 5.53
N ASN A 46 -26.10 11.30 4.74
CA ASN A 46 -26.17 11.31 3.27
C ASN A 46 -25.84 9.96 2.60
N LEU A 47 -25.45 8.92 3.35
CA LEU A 47 -25.20 7.60 2.76
C LEU A 47 -26.48 6.78 2.59
N HIS A 48 -26.90 6.68 1.34
CA HIS A 48 -27.99 5.83 0.91
C HIS A 48 -27.64 4.34 1.06
N LEU A 49 -28.55 3.54 1.63
CA LEU A 49 -28.43 2.08 1.83
C LEU A 49 -27.92 1.28 0.61
N LYS A 50 -28.15 1.78 -0.61
CA LYS A 50 -27.65 1.18 -1.86
C LYS A 50 -26.12 1.12 -1.96
N THR A 51 -25.38 2.00 -1.27
CA THR A 51 -23.90 2.03 -1.32
C THR A 51 -23.27 0.92 -0.49
N VAL A 52 -23.87 0.57 0.66
CA VAL A 52 -23.37 -0.48 1.57
C VAL A 52 -23.46 -1.87 0.94
N THR A 53 -24.57 -2.17 0.25
CA THR A 53 -24.75 -3.45 -0.45
C THR A 53 -23.67 -3.64 -1.53
N SER A 54 -23.41 -2.60 -2.33
CA SER A 54 -22.35 -2.63 -3.34
C SER A 54 -20.96 -2.80 -2.72
N LEU A 55 -20.69 -2.15 -1.58
CA LEU A 55 -19.43 -2.31 -0.84
C LEU A 55 -19.25 -3.75 -0.35
N ASN A 56 -20.32 -4.35 0.19
CA ASN A 56 -20.33 -5.75 0.65
C ASN A 56 -20.06 -6.73 -0.50
N ASN A 57 -20.66 -6.52 -1.67
CA ASN A 57 -20.37 -7.30 -2.86
C ASN A 57 -18.91 -7.16 -3.32
N LEU A 58 -18.38 -5.93 -3.31
CA LEU A 58 -16.99 -5.66 -3.70
C LEU A 58 -15.99 -6.32 -2.75
N GLN A 59 -16.21 -6.33 -1.44
CA GLN A 59 -15.28 -6.93 -0.48
C GLN A 59 -15.28 -8.47 -0.49
N LYS A 60 -16.32 -9.09 -1.02
CA LYS A 60 -16.42 -10.55 -1.22
C LYS A 60 -15.69 -11.05 -2.47
N CYS A 61 -15.13 -10.16 -3.29
CA CYS A 61 -14.30 -10.57 -4.43
C CYS A 61 -13.07 -11.35 -3.95
N LYS A 62 -12.89 -12.54 -4.54
CA LYS A 62 -11.75 -13.43 -4.32
C LYS A 62 -10.60 -13.02 -5.21
N PHE A 63 -9.39 -13.16 -4.68
CA PHE A 63 -8.15 -12.97 -5.40
C PHE A 63 -7.14 -14.02 -4.98
N ALA A 64 -6.07 -14.15 -5.76
CA ALA A 64 -4.94 -15.01 -5.49
C ALA A 64 -3.62 -14.29 -5.80
N ILE A 65 -2.53 -14.80 -5.24
CA ILE A 65 -1.19 -14.29 -5.53
C ILE A 65 -0.65 -14.94 -6.79
N ASN A 66 -0.13 -14.13 -7.72
CA ASN A 66 0.58 -14.59 -8.90
C ASN A 66 1.94 -15.18 -8.51
N THR A 67 1.95 -16.47 -8.15
CA THR A 67 3.15 -17.18 -7.69
C THR A 67 4.26 -17.20 -8.74
N ARG A 68 3.91 -17.20 -10.03
CA ARG A 68 4.89 -17.10 -11.13
C ARG A 68 5.60 -15.74 -11.10
N MET A 69 4.86 -14.65 -10.91
CA MET A 69 5.45 -13.32 -10.80
C MET A 69 6.29 -13.18 -9.52
N VAL A 70 5.81 -13.71 -8.39
CA VAL A 70 6.60 -13.75 -7.15
C VAL A 70 7.93 -14.49 -7.37
N ALA A 71 7.89 -15.67 -7.98
CA ALA A 71 9.09 -16.45 -8.29
C ALA A 71 10.04 -15.71 -9.25
N PHE A 72 9.49 -15.05 -10.28
CA PHE A 72 10.25 -14.22 -11.21
C PHE A 72 10.99 -13.10 -10.49
N VAL A 73 10.29 -12.32 -9.67
CA VAL A 73 10.85 -11.18 -8.92
C VAL A 73 11.91 -11.64 -7.92
N VAL A 74 11.72 -12.80 -7.29
CA VAL A 74 12.72 -13.39 -6.38
C VAL A 74 13.96 -13.83 -7.13
N LYS A 75 13.79 -14.44 -8.31
CA LYS A 75 14.90 -14.96 -9.12
C LYS A 75 15.75 -13.83 -9.72
N PHE A 76 15.10 -12.80 -10.26
CA PHE A 76 15.76 -11.71 -11.01
C PHE A 76 15.83 -10.39 -10.24
N GLY A 77 15.69 -10.43 -8.92
CA GLY A 77 15.51 -9.21 -8.14
C GLY A 77 16.69 -8.24 -8.19
N LYS A 78 17.91 -8.77 -8.31
CA LYS A 78 19.13 -7.97 -8.45
C LYS A 78 19.15 -7.24 -9.78
N GLU A 79 18.94 -7.95 -10.87
CA GLU A 79 18.91 -7.41 -12.24
C GLU A 79 17.80 -6.36 -12.41
N LEU A 80 16.64 -6.59 -11.79
CA LEU A 80 15.52 -5.64 -11.78
C LEU A 80 15.85 -4.36 -10.99
N THR A 81 16.63 -4.46 -9.91
CA THR A 81 17.07 -3.28 -9.15
C THR A 81 18.22 -2.55 -9.85
N GLU A 82 19.13 -3.28 -10.48
CA GLU A 82 20.25 -2.71 -11.24
C GLU A 82 19.78 -1.96 -12.49
N SER A 83 18.72 -2.44 -13.14
CA SER A 83 18.06 -1.75 -14.25
C SER A 83 17.07 -0.67 -13.82
N GLU A 84 16.97 -0.37 -12.52
CA GLU A 84 16.07 0.62 -11.92
C GLU A 84 14.57 0.42 -12.22
N LYS A 85 14.21 -0.74 -12.78
CA LYS A 85 12.81 -1.10 -13.08
C LYS A 85 12.03 -1.42 -11.83
N LEU A 86 12.68 -1.98 -10.81
CA LEU A 86 12.04 -2.34 -9.56
C LEU A 86 13.03 -2.27 -8.40
N LEU A 87 12.75 -1.39 -7.44
CA LEU A 87 13.55 -1.22 -6.23
C LEU A 87 13.14 -2.27 -5.19
N ILE A 88 13.90 -3.36 -5.08
CA ILE A 88 13.59 -4.48 -4.17
C ILE A 88 14.79 -5.08 -3.43
N THR A 89 16.02 -4.75 -3.84
CA THR A 89 17.24 -5.21 -3.13
C THR A 89 17.77 -4.17 -2.16
N ASP A 90 18.62 -4.61 -1.24
CA ASP A 90 19.16 -3.79 -0.16
C ASP A 90 20.11 -2.67 -0.62
N LYS A 91 20.43 -2.61 -1.93
CA LYS A 91 21.25 -1.55 -2.56
C LYS A 91 20.87 -0.14 -2.10
N TRP A 92 19.58 0.10 -1.86
CA TRP A 92 19.05 1.41 -1.48
C TRP A 92 18.71 1.54 0.01
N LEU A 93 18.82 0.47 0.79
CA LEU A 93 18.67 0.53 2.25
C LEU A 93 19.94 1.11 2.89
N GLU A 94 21.07 0.71 2.35
CA GLU A 94 22.41 1.18 2.68
C GLU A 94 23.10 1.64 1.40
N PRO A 95 22.64 2.76 0.80
CA PRO A 95 23.28 3.27 -0.40
C PRO A 95 24.75 3.54 -0.06
N ASN A 96 25.66 3.04 -0.89
CA ASN A 96 27.08 3.26 -0.69
C ASN A 96 27.32 4.78 -0.64
N LYS A 97 27.66 5.30 0.55
CA LYS A 97 27.79 6.74 0.81
C LYS A 97 28.87 7.36 -0.08
N ASP A 98 29.79 6.55 -0.59
CA ASP A 98 30.88 6.95 -1.46
C ASP A 98 30.43 7.26 -2.90
N LEU A 99 29.28 6.73 -3.36
CA LEU A 99 28.74 7.00 -4.70
C LEU A 99 28.27 8.44 -4.86
N VAL A 100 27.89 9.10 -3.75
CA VAL A 100 27.55 10.54 -3.74
C VAL A 100 28.82 11.41 -3.70
N LEU A 101 29.95 10.86 -3.29
CA LEU A 101 31.17 11.60 -2.93
C LEU A 101 32.39 11.30 -3.81
N ASN A 102 32.32 10.38 -4.77
CA ASN A 102 33.38 10.15 -5.77
C ASN A 102 33.59 11.33 -6.75
N VAL A 103 32.95 12.46 -6.47
CA VAL A 103 33.26 13.75 -7.06
C VAL A 103 34.54 14.28 -6.41
N ASN A 104 35.68 14.08 -7.09
CA ASN A 104 36.98 14.77 -6.94
C ASN A 104 36.88 16.06 -6.11
N LYS A 105 37.84 16.34 -5.19
CA LYS A 105 37.93 17.56 -4.34
C LYS A 105 37.38 18.87 -4.96
N LYS A 106 37.52 19.08 -6.27
CA LYS A 106 36.92 20.19 -7.04
C LYS A 106 35.38 20.19 -7.01
N TRP A 107 34.75 19.05 -7.27
CA TRP A 107 33.30 18.89 -7.31
C TRP A 107 32.67 18.75 -5.93
N ALA A 108 33.37 18.18 -4.93
CA ALA A 108 32.90 18.17 -3.55
C ALA A 108 32.67 19.60 -3.00
N LYS A 109 33.49 20.57 -3.41
CA LYS A 109 33.28 22.00 -3.11
C LYS A 109 32.02 22.57 -3.77
N ILE A 110 31.81 22.28 -5.06
CA ILE A 110 30.63 22.71 -5.83
C ILE A 110 29.34 22.08 -5.27
N PHE A 111 29.42 20.80 -4.90
CA PHE A 111 28.34 20.05 -4.28
C PHE A 111 27.95 20.61 -2.90
N ASN A 112 28.94 21.04 -2.12
CA ASN A 112 28.71 21.69 -0.82
C ASN A 112 28.16 23.13 -0.96
N SER A 113 28.47 23.85 -2.04
CA SER A 113 27.89 25.18 -2.32
C SER A 113 26.52 25.12 -2.98
N ALA A 114 26.17 24.01 -3.64
CA ALA A 114 24.89 23.81 -4.32
C ALA A 114 23.87 23.10 -3.42
N THR A 115 23.43 23.79 -2.36
CA THR A 115 22.52 23.28 -1.32
C THR A 115 21.27 22.61 -1.89
N GLU A 116 20.73 23.13 -3.00
CA GLU A 116 19.56 22.57 -3.68
C GLU A 116 19.84 21.22 -4.35
N VAL A 117 20.98 21.09 -5.04
CA VAL A 117 21.40 19.83 -5.68
C VAL A 117 21.59 18.74 -4.63
N ARG A 118 22.26 19.08 -3.53
CA ARG A 118 22.44 18.19 -2.39
C ARG A 118 21.08 17.74 -1.83
N ARG A 119 20.16 18.68 -1.60
CA ARG A 119 18.82 18.38 -1.08
C ARG A 119 18.05 17.44 -2.01
N SER A 120 18.09 17.68 -3.32
CA SER A 120 17.42 16.83 -4.31
C SER A 120 17.94 15.40 -4.28
N ILE A 121 19.26 15.21 -4.20
CA ILE A 121 19.88 13.88 -4.12
C ILE A 121 19.46 13.15 -2.84
N TYR A 122 19.49 13.83 -1.68
CA TYR A 122 19.04 13.20 -0.43
C TYR A 122 17.55 12.85 -0.47
N LYS A 123 16.72 13.68 -1.10
CA LYS A 123 15.28 13.41 -1.27
C LYS A 123 15.07 12.18 -2.14
N GLU A 124 15.82 12.05 -3.23
CA GLU A 124 15.76 10.89 -4.13
C GLU A 124 16.23 9.61 -3.43
N LEU A 125 17.37 9.66 -2.72
CA LEU A 125 17.86 8.52 -1.93
C LEU A 125 16.85 8.08 -0.86
N ALA A 126 16.23 9.03 -0.17
CA ALA A 126 15.19 8.74 0.82
C ALA A 126 13.95 8.11 0.17
N ALA A 127 13.52 8.60 -1.00
CA ALA A 127 12.41 8.04 -1.75
C ALA A 127 12.70 6.61 -2.22
N ASN A 128 13.89 6.35 -2.78
CA ASN A 128 14.31 5.03 -3.23
C ASN A 128 14.40 4.03 -2.07
N LYS A 129 14.90 4.46 -0.91
CA LYS A 129 14.94 3.66 0.31
C LYS A 129 13.54 3.27 0.78
N GLN A 130 12.62 4.24 0.88
CA GLN A 130 11.24 3.99 1.28
C GLN A 130 10.52 3.05 0.31
N GLN A 131 10.68 3.29 -1.00
CA GLN A 131 10.10 2.44 -2.03
C GLN A 131 10.64 1.01 -1.96
N THR A 132 11.95 0.85 -1.69
CA THR A 132 12.58 -0.47 -1.51
C THR A 132 11.98 -1.22 -0.33
N MET A 133 11.89 -0.58 0.85
CA MET A 133 11.28 -1.19 2.04
C MET A 133 9.83 -1.62 1.77
N ARG A 134 9.04 -0.73 1.15
CA ARG A 134 7.65 -1.01 0.82
C ARG A 134 7.53 -2.19 -0.15
N ASN A 135 8.33 -2.22 -1.21
CA ASN A 135 8.29 -3.30 -2.20
C ASN A 135 8.76 -4.65 -1.61
N GLN A 136 9.77 -4.64 -0.73
CA GLN A 136 10.19 -5.83 0.01
C GLN A 136 9.09 -6.36 0.95
N GLU A 137 8.40 -5.46 1.66
CA GLU A 137 7.26 -5.81 2.51
C GLU A 137 6.12 -6.43 1.69
N VAL A 138 5.74 -5.78 0.59
CA VAL A 138 4.75 -6.27 -0.39
C VAL A 138 5.11 -7.67 -0.86
N LEU A 139 6.37 -7.90 -1.27
CA LEU A 139 6.84 -9.20 -1.75
C LEU A 139 6.80 -10.26 -0.64
N ARG A 140 7.12 -9.89 0.61
CA ARG A 140 7.03 -10.78 1.78
C ARG A 140 5.59 -11.18 2.07
N ILE A 141 4.66 -10.22 2.04
CA ILE A 141 3.22 -10.47 2.22
C ILE A 141 2.71 -11.37 1.09
N ALA A 142 3.08 -11.10 -0.18
CA ALA A 142 2.68 -11.92 -1.31
C ALA A 142 3.16 -13.37 -1.18
N LYS A 143 4.41 -13.59 -0.73
CA LYS A 143 4.93 -14.94 -0.44
C LYS A 143 4.10 -15.65 0.64
N LEU A 144 3.78 -14.95 1.73
CA LEU A 144 3.01 -15.50 2.85
C LEU A 144 1.61 -15.98 2.44
N TYR A 145 0.99 -15.31 1.47
CA TYR A 145 -0.35 -15.64 0.97
C TYR A 145 -0.35 -16.39 -0.37
N SER A 146 0.79 -16.94 -0.79
CA SER A 146 0.97 -17.56 -2.12
C SER A 146 0.03 -18.73 -2.41
N ASP A 147 -0.41 -19.44 -1.38
CA ASP A 147 -1.29 -20.61 -1.43
C ASP A 147 -2.71 -20.31 -0.93
N LYS A 148 -3.04 -19.04 -0.67
CA LYS A 148 -4.31 -18.64 -0.07
C LYS A 148 -5.20 -17.89 -1.06
N THR A 149 -6.50 -18.07 -0.91
CA THR A 149 -7.47 -17.09 -1.43
C THR A 149 -7.44 -15.87 -0.52
N ILE A 150 -7.30 -14.69 -1.11
CA ILE A 150 -7.26 -13.43 -0.39
C ILE A 150 -8.46 -12.56 -0.71
N TYR A 151 -8.90 -11.82 0.29
CA TYR A 151 -9.95 -10.83 0.22
C TYR A 151 -9.45 -9.51 0.80
N TRP A 152 -9.94 -8.41 0.24
CA TRP A 152 -9.70 -7.07 0.77
C TRP A 152 -11.01 -6.44 1.19
N ARG A 153 -11.07 -6.09 2.46
CA ARG A 153 -12.06 -5.16 2.99
C ARG A 153 -12.03 -3.87 2.17
N ALA A 154 -13.22 -3.37 1.88
CA ALA A 154 -13.41 -2.09 1.21
C ALA A 154 -13.97 -1.05 2.19
N VAL A 155 -13.58 0.19 1.99
CA VAL A 155 -14.07 1.38 2.71
C VAL A 155 -14.38 2.47 1.69
N PHE A 156 -15.24 3.41 2.03
CA PHE A 156 -15.39 4.68 1.34
C PHE A 156 -14.42 5.74 1.91
N ASP A 157 -14.15 6.79 1.15
CA ASP A 157 -13.70 8.06 1.72
C ASP A 157 -14.88 9.03 1.89
N PHE A 158 -14.60 10.25 2.37
CA PHE A 158 -15.61 11.31 2.51
C PHE A 158 -16.26 11.74 1.18
N ARG A 159 -15.73 11.34 0.03
CA ARG A 159 -16.30 11.61 -1.30
C ARG A 159 -17.06 10.41 -1.86
N GLY A 160 -17.14 9.30 -1.13
CA GLY A 160 -17.77 8.06 -1.60
C GLY A 160 -16.92 7.26 -2.59
N ARG A 161 -15.61 7.52 -2.70
CA ARG A 161 -14.67 6.68 -3.46
C ARG A 161 -14.30 5.44 -2.66
N VAL A 162 -14.22 4.28 -3.33
CA VAL A 162 -13.90 3.00 -2.68
C VAL A 162 -12.40 2.77 -2.59
N TYR A 163 -11.91 2.43 -1.40
CA TYR A 163 -10.53 2.05 -1.12
C TYR A 163 -10.45 0.65 -0.51
N ARG A 164 -9.43 -0.11 -0.90
CA ARG A 164 -9.06 -1.39 -0.29
C ARG A 164 -8.07 -1.15 0.83
N ILE A 165 -8.29 -1.79 1.97
CA ILE A 165 -7.39 -1.70 3.11
C ILE A 165 -6.34 -2.82 3.04
N GLY A 166 -5.06 -2.44 3.18
CA GLY A 166 -3.91 -3.34 3.28
C GLY A 166 -2.73 -2.89 2.42
N ASN A 167 -1.52 -3.26 2.85
CA ASN A 167 -0.25 -2.88 2.20
C ASN A 167 0.02 -3.63 0.88
N LEU A 168 -0.81 -4.62 0.55
CA LEU A 168 -0.83 -5.34 -0.73
C LEU A 168 -2.29 -5.34 -1.19
N ASN A 169 -2.66 -4.59 -2.23
CA ASN A 169 -4.02 -4.59 -2.79
C ASN A 169 -4.05 -4.15 -4.27
N ILE A 170 -5.13 -4.47 -4.98
CA ILE A 170 -5.30 -4.23 -6.44
C ILE A 170 -5.34 -2.76 -6.88
N GLN A 171 -5.50 -1.80 -5.96
CA GLN A 171 -5.55 -0.37 -6.30
C GLN A 171 -4.19 0.32 -6.19
N MET A 172 -3.15 -0.43 -5.83
CA MET A 172 -1.78 0.08 -5.76
C MET A 172 -1.12 0.12 -7.15
N ASP A 173 0.17 0.47 -7.20
CA ASP A 173 0.92 0.56 -8.44
C ASP A 173 1.03 -0.77 -9.22
N GLU A 174 1.62 -0.67 -10.40
CA GLU A 174 1.80 -1.78 -11.34
C GLU A 174 2.56 -2.97 -10.74
N PHE A 175 3.60 -2.74 -9.94
CA PHE A 175 4.34 -3.83 -9.29
C PHE A 175 3.42 -4.62 -8.38
N VAL A 176 2.71 -3.95 -7.46
CA VAL A 176 1.76 -4.62 -6.57
C VAL A 176 0.68 -5.35 -7.34
N ARG A 177 0.09 -4.72 -8.37
CA ARG A 177 -0.95 -5.33 -9.20
C ARG A 177 -0.46 -6.58 -9.94
N SER A 178 0.79 -6.60 -10.39
CA SER A 178 1.38 -7.76 -11.08
C SER A 178 1.46 -9.02 -10.20
N LEU A 179 1.53 -8.82 -8.87
CA LEU A 179 1.58 -9.91 -7.89
C LEU A 179 0.20 -10.49 -7.56
N ILE A 180 -0.88 -9.89 -8.08
CA ILE A 180 -2.26 -10.27 -7.78
C ILE A 180 -2.94 -10.70 -9.08
N PHE A 181 -3.70 -11.79 -9.04
CA PHE A 181 -4.67 -12.10 -10.08
C PHE A 181 -6.03 -12.45 -9.46
N LYS A 182 -7.08 -12.36 -10.29
CA LYS A 182 -8.45 -12.67 -9.90
C LYS A 182 -8.76 -14.13 -10.20
#